data_AF-A0A6A5ATS5-F1
#
_entry.id   AF-A0A6A5ATS5-F1
#
_cell.length_a   1.000
_cell.length_b   1.000
_cell.length_c   1.000
_cell.angle_alpha   90.00
_cell.angle_beta   90.00
_cell.angle_gamma   90.00
#
_symmetry.space_group_name_H-M   'P 1'
#
loop_
_entity.id
_entity.type
_entity.pdbx_description
1 polymer ?
#
loop_
_entity_poly.entity_id
_entity_poly.type
_entity_poly.pdbx_seq_one_letter_code
_entity_poly.pdbx_strand_id
1 'polypeptide(L)' 'MLGCMKYTRTVDVWSLGCIFAEMLSRKPLFPGQDYIDQLHLIMNALGVPSDDELYFVTNARARKFMNTEYHTR' A
#
# COMPACT_ATOMS: atom_id res chain seq x y z
N MET A 1 -3.60 0.36 -14.73
CA MET A 1 -3.86 -1.00 -14.21
C MET A 1 -2.52 -1.72 -14.16
N LEU A 2 -1.83 -1.66 -13.02
CA LEU A 2 -0.48 -2.23 -12.85
C LEU A 2 -0.62 -3.76 -12.82
N GLY A 3 -0.31 -4.40 -13.95
CA GLY A 3 -0.37 -5.85 -14.11
C GLY A 3 0.73 -6.54 -13.30
N CYS A 4 0.41 -6.95 -12.07
CA CYS A 4 1.18 -7.93 -11.34
C CYS A 4 0.66 -9.33 -11.69
N MET A 5 1.53 -10.22 -12.17
CA MET A 5 1.23 -11.62 -12.51
C MET A 5 0.86 -12.49 -11.29
N LYS A 6 0.82 -11.93 -10.07
CA LYS A 6 0.27 -12.55 -8.86
C LYS A 6 -1.00 -11.82 -8.39
N TYR A 7 -1.95 -11.61 -9.29
CA TYR A 7 -3.33 -11.35 -8.87
C TYR A 7 -3.83 -12.61 -8.16
N THR A 8 -3.83 -12.55 -6.84
CA THR A 8 -4.22 -13.64 -5.97
C THR A 8 -5.39 -13.14 -5.12
N ARG A 9 -6.20 -14.06 -4.58
CA ARG A 9 -7.40 -13.75 -3.78
C ARG A 9 -7.14 -12.77 -2.63
N THR A 10 -5.89 -12.66 -2.18
CA THR A 10 -5.43 -11.68 -1.18
C THR A 10 -5.65 -10.23 -1.60
N VAL A 11 -5.58 -9.90 -2.89
CA VAL A 11 -5.86 -8.53 -3.39
C VAL A 11 -7.35 -8.19 -3.22
N ASP A 12 -8.23 -9.16 -3.43
CA ASP A 12 -9.67 -8.99 -3.22
C ASP A 12 -9.99 -8.82 -1.73
N VAL A 13 -9.37 -9.63 -0.87
CA VAL A 13 -9.53 -9.51 0.60
C VAL A 13 -9.06 -8.14 1.11
N TRP A 14 -7.94 -7.64 0.59
CA TRP A 14 -7.47 -6.27 0.90
C TRP A 14 -8.52 -5.22 0.52
N SER A 15 -9.06 -5.32 -0.69
CA SER A 15 -10.08 -4.40 -1.18
C SER A 15 -11.37 -4.46 -0.35
N LEU A 16 -11.82 -5.65 0.06
CA LEU A 16 -12.95 -5.84 0.98
C LEU A 16 -12.69 -5.20 2.35
N GLY A 17 -11.46 -5.28 2.87
CA GLY A 17 -11.06 -4.63 4.10
C GLY A 17 -11.21 -3.10 4.03
N CYS A 18 -10.76 -2.49 2.93
CA CYS A 18 -10.94 -1.05 2.69
C CYS A 18 -12.42 -0.66 2.64
N ILE A 19 -13.25 -1.40 1.92
CA ILE A 19 -14.70 -1.15 1.84
C ILE A 19 -15.35 -1.29 3.22
N PHE A 20 -14.99 -2.32 3.98
CA PHE A 20 -15.53 -2.55 5.31
C PHE A 20 -15.22 -1.38 6.26
N ALA A 21 -13.97 -0.92 6.27
CA ALA A 21 -13.57 0.24 7.08
C ALA A 21 -14.26 1.55 6.64
N GLU A 22 -14.46 1.73 5.32
CA GLU A 22 -15.20 2.86 4.77
C GLU A 22 -16.67 2.84 5.18
N MET A 23 -17.32 1.66 5.19
CA MET A 23 -18.70 1.53 5.68
C MET A 23 -18.83 1.94 7.15
N LEU A 24 -17.84 1.60 7.98
CA LEU A 24 -17.82 1.97 9.40
C LEU A 24 -17.61 3.48 9.61
N SER A 25 -16.74 4.08 8.79
CA SER A 25 -16.31 5.48 8.96
C SER A 25 -17.12 6.48 8.12
N ARG A 26 -17.93 5.97 7.18
CA ARG A 26 -18.64 6.72 6.10
C ARG A 26 -17.73 7.66 5.30
N LYS A 27 -16.44 7.34 5.26
CA LYS A 27 -15.39 8.07 4.56
C LYS A 27 -14.37 7.09 4.02
N PRO A 28 -13.79 7.34 2.84
CA PRO A 28 -12.77 6.46 2.27
C PRO A 28 -11.59 6.29 3.22
N LEU A 29 -11.16 5.03 3.40
CA LEU A 29 -10.09 4.67 4.32
C LEU A 29 -8.74 5.29 3.89
N PHE A 30 -8.45 5.26 2.59
CA PHE A 30 -7.22 5.79 2.00
C PHE A 30 -7.53 6.66 0.78
N PRO A 31 -7.87 7.96 0.97
CA PRO A 31 -8.20 8.87 -0.12
C PRO A 31 -6.95 9.41 -0.83
N GLY A 32 -6.20 8.54 -1.51
CA GLY A 32 -4.99 8.93 -2.24
C GLY A 32 -5.30 9.69 -3.54
N GLN A 33 -4.60 10.80 -3.79
CA GLN A 33 -4.74 11.59 -5.02
C GLN A 33 -3.97 10.99 -6.21
N ASP A 34 -2.87 10.30 -5.94
CA ASP A 34 -2.08 9.55 -6.91
C ASP A 34 -1.52 8.26 -6.28
N TYR A 35 -0.76 7.48 -7.05
CA TYR A 35 -0.24 6.19 -6.59
C TYR A 35 0.82 6.31 -5.49
N ILE A 36 1.54 7.43 -5.41
CA ILE A 36 2.56 7.72 -4.40
C ILE A 36 1.86 8.11 -3.09
N ASP A 37 0.90 9.01 -3.16
CA ASP A 37 0.08 9.46 -2.05
C ASP A 37 -0.75 8.31 -1.46
N GLN A 38 -1.31 7.44 -2.31
CA GLN A 38 -2.01 6.25 -1.84
C GLN A 38 -1.07 5.31 -1.07
N LEU A 39 0.15 5.09 -1.57
CA LEU A 39 1.14 4.27 -0.87
C LEU A 39 1.57 4.93 0.44
N HIS A 40 1.70 6.26 0.47
CA HIS A 40 1.98 7.02 1.70
C HIS A 40 0.92 6.81 2.78
N LEU A 41 -0.36 6.95 2.43
CA LEU A 41 -1.47 6.77 3.36
C LEU A 41 -1.50 5.36 3.96
N ILE A 42 -1.23 4.35 3.14
CA ILE A 42 -1.17 2.94 3.57
C ILE A 42 -0.01 2.73 4.54
N MET A 43 1.20 3.19 4.20
CA MET A 43 2.38 3.06 5.07
C MET A 43 2.24 3.84 6.38
N ASN A 44 1.59 5.00 6.37
CA ASN A 44 1.31 5.76 7.59
C ASN A 44 0.37 5.00 8.54
N ALA A 45 -0.54 4.19 8.01
CA ALA A 45 -1.50 3.43 8.82
C ALA A 45 -0.94 2.09 9.32
N LEU A 46 -0.14 1.40 8.50
CA LEU A 46 0.38 0.05 8.80
C LEU A 46 1.83 0.03 9.30
N GLY A 47 2.57 1.11 9.07
CA GLY A 47 4.02 1.16 9.26
C GLY A 47 4.80 0.82 7.98
N VAL A 48 6.12 0.97 8.07
CA VAL A 48 7.06 0.66 6.99
C VAL A 48 7.36 -0.83 7.03
N PRO A 49 7.12 -1.57 5.93
CA PRO A 49 7.50 -2.98 5.87
C PRO A 49 9.02 -3.13 5.93
N SER A 50 9.47 -4.22 6.57
CA SER A 50 10.89 -4.57 6.65
C SER A 50 11.48 -4.93 5.29
N ASP A 51 12.82 -4.86 5.13
CA ASP A 51 13.50 -5.24 3.89
C ASP A 51 13.19 -6.69 3.47
N ASP A 52 12.98 -7.59 4.45
CA ASP A 52 12.60 -8.99 4.23
C ASP A 52 11.18 -9.11 3.66
N GLU A 53 10.25 -8.23 4.07
CA GLU A 53 8.89 -8.18 3.52
C GLU A 53 8.86 -7.55 2.13
N LEU A 54 9.79 -6.64 1.82
CA LEU A 54 9.90 -5.99 0.51
C LEU A 54 10.51 -6.88 -0.59
N TYR A 55 10.89 -8.12 -0.28
CA TYR A 55 11.55 -9.02 -1.24
C TYR A 55 10.76 -9.19 -2.55
N PHE A 56 9.43 -9.20 -2.48
CA PHE A 56 8.54 -9.39 -3.62
C PHE A 56 8.39 -8.14 -4.49
N VAL A 57 8.81 -6.98 -4.00
CA VAL A 57 8.75 -5.71 -4.74
C VAL A 57 9.90 -5.68 -5.73
N THR A 58 9.61 -6.02 -6.99
CA THR A 58 10.59 -6.05 -8.09
C THR A 58 10.90 -4.67 -8.66
N ASN A 59 10.05 -3.68 -8.42
CA ASN A 59 10.25 -2.32 -8.91
C ASN A 59 11.25 -1.56 -8.02
N ALA A 60 12.45 -1.33 -8.56
CA ALA A 60 13.52 -0.62 -7.86
C ALA A 60 13.15 0.82 -7.43
N ARG A 61 12.30 1.53 -8.18
CA ARG A 61 11.84 2.88 -7.78
C ARG A 61 10.90 2.80 -6.59
N ALA A 62 9.98 1.85 -6.59
CA ALA A 62 9.06 1.64 -5.46
C ALA A 62 9.82 1.23 -4.20
N ARG A 63 10.82 0.34 -4.32
CA ARG A 63 11.69 -0.04 -3.19
C ARG A 63 12.50 1.14 -2.67
N LYS A 64 13.12 1.93 -3.56
CA LYS A 64 13.87 3.12 -3.16
C LYS A 64 12.97 4.13 -2.43
N PHE A 65 11.77 4.35 -2.92
CA PHE A 65 10.80 5.24 -2.30
C PHE A 65 10.43 4.80 -0.88
N MET A 66 10.07 3.53 -0.69
CA MET A 66 9.74 2.96 0.62
C MET A 66 10.92 3.03 1.61
N ASN A 67 12.15 2.80 1.14
CA ASN A 67 13.34 2.82 2.00
C ASN A 67 13.90 4.23 2.27
N THR A 68 13.68 5.22 1.38
CA THR A 68 14.34 6.54 1.50
C THR A 68 13.46 7.58 2.19
N GLU A 69 12.18 7.64 1.82
CA GLU A 69 11.26 8.72 2.26
C GLU A 69 10.68 8.45 3.66
N TYR A 70 10.65 7.19 4.10
CA TYR A 70 10.02 6.79 5.37
C TYR A 70 10.98 6.49 6.51
N HIS A 71 12.17 5.94 6.23
CA HIS A 71 13.19 5.70 7.27
C HIS A 71 13.87 6.98 7.79
N THR A 72 13.67 8.11 7.12
CA THR A 72 14.30 9.41 7.45
C THR A 72 13.42 10.26 8.39
N ARG A 73 12.34 9.70 8.95
CA ARG A 73 11.48 10.35 9.96
C ARG A 73 11.40 9.56 11.25
#